data_AF-A0A842LGU6-F1
#
_entry.id   AF-A0A842LGU6-F1
#
_cell.length_a   1.000
_cell.length_b   1.000
_cell.length_c   1.000
_cell.angle_alpha   90.00
_cell.angle_beta   90.00
_cell.angle_gamma   90.00
#
_symmetry.space_group_name_H-M   'P 1'
#
loop_
_entity.id
_entity.type
_entity.pdbx_description
1 polymer ?
#
loop_
_entity_poly.entity_id
_entity_poly.type
_entity_poly.pdbx_seq_one_letter_code
_entity_poly.pdbx_strand_id
1 'polypeptide(L)'
;MGRKEKLENFRPKHDFLVCIDSDGCVFDTMGIKQRECFTPWMIAYFGLQPVAQAARECKEFADLFSKTRGANRHITLKRILTELLPSHPLVRRRGFRVPQLPHYFAWVEQAKDELSNEGLKKAIAQAKTEEERKEFELVLAWSERVNWAIKEIVKGIPPFPYVRETLEKLSAVADVV
;
A
#
# COMPACT_ATOMS: atom_id res chain seq x y z
N MET A 1 25.15 10.87 -8.89
CA MET A 1 25.19 9.42 -9.10
C MET A 1 23.78 8.84 -8.90
N GLY A 2 23.21 8.25 -9.95
CA GLY A 2 21.85 7.68 -9.88
C GLY A 2 21.79 6.40 -9.04
N ARG A 3 20.59 5.96 -8.60
CA ARG A 3 20.43 4.69 -7.86
C ARG A 3 20.94 3.49 -8.66
N LYS A 4 20.70 3.48 -9.97
CA LYS A 4 21.17 2.44 -10.91
C LYS A 4 22.70 2.37 -10.97
N GLU A 5 23.33 3.53 -11.15
CA GLU A 5 24.79 3.66 -11.23
C GLU A 5 25.50 3.23 -9.92
N LYS A 6 24.87 3.44 -8.76
CA LYS A 6 25.39 2.94 -7.47
C LYS A 6 25.37 1.41 -7.38
N LEU A 7 24.35 0.77 -7.94
CA LEU A 7 24.23 -0.69 -7.96
C LEU A 7 25.18 -1.31 -8.98
N GLU A 8 25.30 -0.72 -10.18
CA GLU A 8 26.21 -1.19 -11.23
C GLU A 8 27.69 -1.14 -10.80
N ASN A 9 28.05 -0.14 -9.98
CA ASN A 9 29.39 0.01 -9.45
C ASN A 9 29.59 -0.62 -8.06
N PHE A 10 28.58 -1.32 -7.54
CA PHE A 10 28.68 -1.96 -6.23
C PHE A 10 29.73 -3.07 -6.28
N ARG A 11 30.74 -2.97 -5.40
CA ARG A 11 31.76 -4.00 -5.23
C ARG A 11 31.47 -4.74 -3.92
N PRO A 12 31.08 -6.02 -3.97
CA PRO A 12 30.86 -6.81 -2.77
C PRO A 12 32.12 -6.86 -1.90
N LYS A 13 31.94 -6.73 -0.59
CA LYS A 13 32.99 -6.94 0.41
C LYS A 13 32.89 -8.31 1.07
N HIS A 14 31.73 -8.95 0.94
CA HIS A 14 31.44 -10.25 1.52
C HIS A 14 30.84 -11.18 0.47
N ASP A 15 30.82 -12.47 0.79
CA ASP A 15 30.21 -13.51 -0.08
C ASP A 15 28.68 -13.41 -0.10
N PHE A 16 28.08 -12.69 0.86
CA PHE A 16 26.65 -12.55 1.03
C PHE A 16 26.21 -11.09 0.92
N LEU A 17 25.06 -10.87 0.29
CA LEU A 17 24.32 -9.62 0.28
C LEU A 17 22.97 -9.84 0.97
N VAL A 18 22.65 -9.00 1.95
CA VAL A 18 21.36 -9.03 2.64
C VAL A 18 20.66 -7.68 2.44
N CYS A 19 19.51 -7.74 1.77
CA CYS A 19 18.64 -6.58 1.55
C CYS A 19 17.52 -6.60 2.60
N ILE A 20 17.41 -5.52 3.37
CA ILE A 20 16.49 -5.44 4.51
C ILE A 20 15.40 -4.42 4.19
N ASP A 21 14.14 -4.89 4.21
CA ASP A 21 13.02 -3.95 4.14
C ASP A 21 12.87 -3.18 5.47
N SER A 22 12.41 -1.95 5.38
CA SER A 22 12.26 -1.09 6.55
C SER A 22 10.97 -1.38 7.33
N ASP A 23 9.83 -1.38 6.65
CA ASP A 23 8.52 -1.43 7.27
C ASP A 23 8.12 -2.85 7.67
N GLY A 24 7.86 -3.08 8.96
CA GLY A 24 7.48 -4.41 9.46
C GLY A 24 8.62 -5.43 9.47
N CYS A 25 9.86 -4.99 9.21
CA CYS A 25 11.08 -5.79 9.40
C CYS A 25 12.08 -5.07 10.31
N VAL A 26 12.41 -3.80 10.04
CA VAL A 26 13.21 -2.95 10.94
C VAL A 26 12.32 -2.21 11.92
N PHE A 27 11.21 -1.63 11.45
CA PHE A 27 10.35 -0.76 12.26
C PHE A 27 8.93 -1.31 12.40
N ASP A 28 8.31 -1.13 13.57
CA ASP A 28 6.91 -1.50 13.81
C ASP A 28 5.92 -0.45 13.27
N THR A 29 6.01 -0.17 11.97
CA THR A 29 5.26 0.89 11.29
C THR A 29 3.98 0.37 10.62
N MET A 30 3.88 -0.94 10.39
CA MET A 30 2.81 -1.50 9.56
C MET A 30 1.43 -1.36 10.20
N GLY A 31 1.33 -1.63 11.50
CA GLY A 31 0.06 -1.52 12.23
C GLY A 31 -0.53 -0.11 12.16
N ILE A 32 0.25 0.89 12.57
CA ILE A 32 -0.18 2.30 12.58
C ILE A 32 -0.43 2.84 11.17
N LYS A 33 0.40 2.50 10.17
CA LYS A 33 0.16 2.89 8.77
C LYS A 33 -1.22 2.43 8.32
N GLN A 34 -1.53 1.15 8.52
CA GLN A 34 -2.80 0.60 8.04
C GLN A 34 -3.99 1.16 8.81
N ARG A 35 -3.93 1.23 10.14
CA ARG A 35 -5.06 1.63 10.99
C ARG A 35 -5.35 3.13 10.95
N GLU A 36 -4.30 3.96 10.92
CA GLU A 36 -4.42 5.41 11.06
C GLU A 36 -4.27 6.18 9.74
N CYS A 37 -3.63 5.58 8.72
CA CYS A 37 -3.42 6.25 7.43
C CYS A 37 -4.26 5.61 6.33
N PHE A 38 -4.06 4.32 6.02
CA PHE A 38 -4.73 3.72 4.86
C PHE A 38 -6.24 3.54 5.07
N THR A 39 -6.64 2.99 6.22
CA THR A 39 -8.04 2.62 6.47
C THR A 39 -8.96 3.83 6.57
N PRO A 40 -8.65 4.89 7.35
CA PRO A 40 -9.55 6.02 7.49
C PRO A 40 -9.75 6.76 6.17
N TRP A 41 -8.67 6.94 5.39
CA TRP A 41 -8.74 7.61 4.10
C TRP A 41 -9.40 6.76 3.01
N MET A 42 -9.27 5.43 3.05
CA MET A 42 -10.09 4.55 2.21
C MET A 42 -11.58 4.73 2.53
N ILE A 43 -11.95 4.74 3.82
CA ILE A 43 -13.35 4.93 4.21
C ILE A 43 -13.88 6.29 3.73
N ALA A 44 -13.08 7.35 3.89
CA ALA A 44 -13.46 8.71 3.52
C ALA A 44 -13.65 8.88 2.00
N TYR A 45 -12.68 8.47 1.19
CA TYR A 45 -12.70 8.72 -0.25
C TYR A 45 -13.68 7.82 -1.00
N PHE A 46 -13.90 6.59 -0.54
CA PHE A 46 -14.81 5.64 -1.21
C PHE A 46 -16.20 5.59 -0.57
N GLY A 47 -16.57 6.56 0.29
CA GLY A 47 -17.93 6.63 0.84
C GLY A 47 -18.33 5.42 1.68
N LEU A 48 -17.38 4.79 2.39
CA LEU A 48 -17.60 3.52 3.10
C LEU A 48 -18.08 3.72 4.54
N GLN A 49 -18.42 4.94 4.95
CA GLN A 49 -18.87 5.27 6.31
C GLN A 49 -20.03 4.37 6.78
N PRO A 50 -21.06 4.06 5.95
CA PRO A 50 -22.15 3.17 6.36
C PRO A 50 -21.72 1.74 6.66
N VAL A 51 -20.50 1.34 6.31
CA VAL A 51 -19.93 0.02 6.57
C VAL A 51 -18.50 0.13 7.13
N ALA A 52 -18.18 1.23 7.82
CA ALA A 52 -16.84 1.55 8.26
C ALA A 52 -16.16 0.43 9.08
N GLN A 53 -16.93 -0.27 9.92
CA GLN A 53 -16.41 -1.42 10.67
C GLN A 53 -15.94 -2.55 9.73
N ALA A 54 -16.78 -2.96 8.78
CA ALA A 54 -16.42 -3.97 7.79
C ALA A 54 -15.24 -3.53 6.92
N ALA A 55 -15.19 -2.25 6.54
CA ALA A 55 -14.07 -1.68 5.80
C ALA A 55 -12.75 -1.77 6.58
N ARG A 56 -12.77 -1.54 7.90
CA ARG A 56 -11.60 -1.73 8.78
C ARG A 56 -11.16 -3.17 8.84
N GLU A 57 -12.10 -4.09 9.09
CA GLU A 57 -11.84 -5.54 9.16
C GLU A 57 -11.26 -6.07 7.84
N CYS A 58 -11.84 -5.71 6.70
CA CYS A 58 -11.33 -6.10 5.38
C CYS A 58 -9.93 -5.54 5.10
N LYS A 59 -9.68 -4.27 5.44
CA LYS A 59 -8.38 -3.62 5.20
C LYS A 59 -7.28 -4.22 6.07
N GLU A 60 -7.57 -4.41 7.35
CA GLU A 60 -6.64 -5.03 8.29
C GLU A 60 -6.35 -6.50 7.93
N PHE A 61 -7.37 -7.27 7.54
CA PHE A 61 -7.15 -8.62 7.03
C PHE A 61 -6.28 -8.63 5.78
N ALA A 62 -6.60 -7.80 4.78
CA ALA A 62 -5.88 -7.81 3.50
C ALA A 62 -4.41 -7.44 3.66
N ASP A 63 -4.11 -6.36 4.41
CA ASP A 63 -2.76 -5.81 4.51
C ASP A 63 -1.90 -6.40 5.64
N LEU A 64 -2.50 -7.00 6.68
CA LEU A 64 -1.75 -7.47 7.86
C LEU A 64 -1.87 -8.97 8.11
N PHE A 65 -2.97 -9.62 7.74
CA PHE A 65 -3.26 -11.00 8.19
C PHE A 65 -3.58 -12.00 7.09
N SER A 66 -3.57 -11.58 5.82
CA SER A 66 -3.85 -12.47 4.69
C SER A 66 -2.59 -12.91 3.96
N LYS A 67 -2.70 -13.94 3.12
CA LYS A 67 -1.63 -14.41 2.24
C LYS A 67 -1.21 -13.38 1.17
N THR A 68 -2.01 -12.32 0.97
CA THR A 68 -1.68 -11.23 0.05
C THR A 68 -1.13 -10.00 0.79
N ARG A 69 -0.75 -10.15 2.07
CA ARG A 69 -0.09 -9.07 2.83
C ARG A 69 1.13 -8.54 2.06
N GLY A 70 1.31 -7.22 2.09
CA GLY A 70 2.41 -6.55 1.41
C GLY A 70 2.18 -6.31 -0.09
N ALA A 71 1.02 -6.70 -0.64
CA ALA A 71 0.66 -6.36 -2.01
C ALA A 71 0.57 -4.84 -2.20
N ASN A 72 0.77 -4.39 -3.45
CA ASN A 72 0.64 -2.98 -3.81
C ASN A 72 -0.74 -2.45 -3.39
N ARG A 73 -0.77 -1.21 -2.85
CA ARG A 73 -2.00 -0.57 -2.33
C ARG A 73 -3.16 -0.59 -3.33
N HIS A 74 -2.88 -0.52 -4.64
CA HIS A 74 -3.89 -0.52 -5.69
C HIS A 74 -4.51 -1.90 -5.89
N ILE A 75 -3.67 -2.94 -5.88
CA ILE A 75 -4.10 -4.35 -5.90
C ILE A 75 -4.98 -4.64 -4.68
N THR A 76 -4.52 -4.22 -3.50
CA THR A 76 -5.24 -4.43 -2.25
C THR A 76 -6.56 -3.67 -2.22
N LEU A 77 -6.60 -2.41 -2.66
CA LEU A 77 -7.84 -1.63 -2.75
C LEU A 77 -8.86 -2.30 -3.68
N LYS A 78 -8.44 -2.72 -4.88
CA LYS A 78 -9.30 -3.44 -5.81
C LYS A 78 -9.90 -4.68 -5.13
N ARG A 79 -9.05 -5.54 -4.57
CA ARG A 79 -9.47 -6.76 -3.85
C ARG A 79 -10.48 -6.47 -2.73
N ILE A 80 -10.27 -5.41 -1.97
CA ILE A 80 -11.21 -5.01 -0.91
C ILE A 80 -12.58 -4.64 -1.49
N LEU A 81 -12.60 -3.80 -2.53
CA LEU A 81 -13.84 -3.31 -3.12
C LEU A 81 -14.59 -4.37 -3.94
N THR A 82 -13.89 -5.32 -4.57
CA THR A 82 -14.50 -6.32 -5.46
C THR A 82 -14.78 -7.66 -4.77
N GLU A 83 -14.03 -8.03 -3.73
CA GLU A 83 -14.12 -9.36 -3.12
C GLU A 83 -14.50 -9.31 -1.64
N LEU A 84 -13.67 -8.64 -0.82
CA LEU A 84 -13.79 -8.74 0.64
C LEU A 84 -15.01 -8.00 1.18
N LEU A 85 -15.18 -6.74 0.78
CA LEU A 85 -16.26 -5.92 1.31
C LEU A 85 -17.64 -6.39 0.82
N PRO A 86 -17.86 -6.73 -0.47
CA PRO A 86 -19.14 -7.26 -0.95
C PRO A 86 -19.53 -8.62 -0.33
N SER A 87 -18.55 -9.44 0.07
CA SER A 87 -18.79 -10.72 0.75
C SER A 87 -18.97 -10.59 2.26
N HIS A 88 -18.66 -9.43 2.84
CA HIS A 88 -18.70 -9.24 4.28
C HIS A 88 -20.12 -9.35 4.86
N PRO A 89 -20.36 -10.13 5.94
CA PRO A 89 -21.69 -10.34 6.50
C PRO A 89 -22.43 -9.05 6.88
N LEU A 90 -21.72 -8.08 7.47
CA LEU A 90 -22.29 -6.79 7.85
C LEU A 90 -22.72 -5.95 6.64
N VAL A 91 -21.97 -6.02 5.54
CA VAL A 91 -22.26 -5.28 4.29
C VAL A 91 -23.50 -5.87 3.64
N ARG A 92 -23.56 -7.21 3.51
CA ARG A 92 -24.72 -7.94 2.99
C ARG A 92 -25.98 -7.67 3.80
N ARG A 93 -25.89 -7.75 5.13
CA ARG A 93 -27.03 -7.49 6.04
C ARG A 93 -27.55 -6.06 5.93
N ARG A 94 -26.69 -5.07 5.67
CA ARG A 94 -27.07 -3.67 5.49
C ARG A 94 -27.58 -3.35 4.07
N GLY A 95 -27.47 -4.28 3.12
CA GLY A 95 -27.80 -4.01 1.72
C GLY A 95 -26.95 -2.91 1.10
N PHE A 96 -25.76 -2.64 1.65
CA PHE A 96 -24.90 -1.56 1.19
C PHE A 96 -24.26 -1.94 -0.15
N ARG A 97 -24.36 -1.05 -1.14
CA ARG A 97 -23.72 -1.23 -2.44
C ARG A 97 -22.32 -0.64 -2.40
N VAL A 98 -21.31 -1.51 -2.47
CA VAL A 98 -19.90 -1.09 -2.52
C VAL A 98 -19.63 -0.37 -3.84
N PRO A 99 -18.95 0.80 -3.83
CA PRO A 99 -18.63 1.55 -5.04
C PRO A 99 -17.89 0.69 -6.06
N GLN A 100 -18.23 0.88 -7.33
CA GLN A 100 -17.57 0.23 -8.46
C GLN A 100 -16.75 1.27 -9.21
N LEU A 101 -15.50 0.92 -9.51
CA LEU A 101 -14.60 1.73 -10.30
C LEU A 101 -14.03 0.85 -11.44
N PRO A 102 -14.88 0.44 -12.41
CA PRO A 102 -14.49 -0.53 -13.44
C PRO A 102 -13.26 -0.11 -14.26
N HIS A 103 -13.09 1.19 -14.57
CA HIS A 103 -11.93 1.65 -15.33
C HIS A 103 -10.66 1.54 -14.50
N TYR A 104 -10.73 1.94 -13.23
CA TYR A 104 -9.63 1.74 -12.29
C TYR A 104 -9.31 0.25 -12.07
N PHE A 105 -10.31 -0.61 -11.93
CA PHE A 105 -10.09 -2.04 -11.72
C PHE A 105 -9.41 -2.69 -12.93
N ALA A 106 -9.82 -2.33 -14.15
CA ALA A 106 -9.16 -2.78 -15.38
C ALA A 106 -7.72 -2.28 -15.46
N TRP A 107 -7.46 -1.02 -15.10
CA TRP A 107 -6.11 -0.47 -15.04
C TRP A 107 -5.22 -1.25 -14.07
N VAL A 108 -5.71 -1.60 -12.88
CA VAL A 108 -4.94 -2.40 -11.90
C VAL A 108 -4.55 -3.78 -12.44
N GLU A 109 -5.39 -4.40 -13.27
CA GLU A 109 -5.09 -5.71 -13.89
C GLU A 109 -4.05 -5.63 -15.00
N GLN A 110 -4.07 -4.53 -15.77
CA GLN A 110 -3.24 -4.34 -16.95
C GLN A 110 -1.87 -3.74 -16.63
N ALA A 111 -1.81 -2.81 -15.67
CA ALA A 111 -0.65 -1.95 -15.42
C ALA A 111 0.32 -2.53 -14.37
N LYS A 112 0.76 -3.79 -14.51
CA LYS A 112 1.55 -4.51 -13.48
C LYS A 112 2.80 -3.76 -13.00
N ASP A 113 3.51 -3.07 -13.89
CA ASP A 113 4.75 -2.35 -13.55
C ASP A 113 4.55 -0.85 -13.30
N GLU A 114 3.32 -0.34 -13.40
CA GLU A 114 3.04 1.11 -13.32
C GLU A 114 2.09 1.50 -12.16
N LEU A 115 1.79 0.60 -11.22
CA LEU A 115 0.89 0.84 -10.08
C LEU A 115 1.44 1.86 -9.07
N SER A 116 1.39 3.14 -9.44
CA SER A 116 1.96 4.27 -8.74
C SER A 116 1.13 5.54 -8.97
N ASN A 117 1.40 6.58 -8.18
CA ASN A 117 0.77 7.90 -8.40
C ASN A 117 1.13 8.47 -9.77
N GLU A 118 2.34 8.24 -10.28
CA GLU A 118 2.73 8.68 -11.62
C GLU A 118 2.00 7.89 -12.72
N GLY A 119 1.80 6.59 -12.52
CA GLY A 119 0.97 5.77 -13.39
C GLY A 119 -0.48 6.26 -13.44
N LEU A 120 -1.05 6.64 -12.28
CA LEU A 120 -2.38 7.26 -12.24
C LEU A 120 -2.45 8.60 -12.97
N LYS A 121 -1.44 9.47 -12.82
CA LYS A 121 -1.39 10.75 -13.57
C LYS A 121 -1.34 10.53 -15.08
N LYS A 122 -0.58 9.53 -15.55
CA LYS A 122 -0.60 9.13 -16.97
C LYS A 122 -1.98 8.63 -17.39
N ALA A 123 -2.61 7.78 -16.58
CA ALA A 123 -3.95 7.26 -16.85
C ALA A 123 -5.01 8.38 -16.93
N ILE A 124 -4.94 9.38 -16.06
CA ILE A 124 -5.78 10.60 -16.11
C ILE A 124 -5.59 11.35 -17.44
N ALA A 125 -4.34 11.56 -17.86
CA ALA A 125 -4.02 12.25 -19.10
C ALA A 125 -4.48 11.48 -20.36
N GLN A 126 -4.57 10.15 -20.26
CA GLN A 126 -4.97 9.24 -21.34
C GLN A 126 -6.44 8.82 -21.28
N ALA A 127 -7.20 9.30 -20.28
CA ALA A 127 -8.59 8.94 -20.09
C ALA A 127 -9.44 9.31 -21.31
N LYS A 128 -10.25 8.35 -21.78
CA LYS A 128 -11.10 8.46 -22.97
C LYS A 128 -12.46 9.06 -22.66
N THR A 129 -12.90 8.95 -21.40
CA THR A 129 -14.19 9.44 -20.91
C THR A 129 -14.02 10.23 -19.63
N GLU A 130 -15.02 11.05 -19.31
CA GLU A 130 -15.01 11.84 -18.08
C GLU A 130 -15.23 10.95 -16.85
N GLU A 131 -15.99 9.87 -16.98
CA GLU A 131 -16.18 8.85 -15.94
C GLU A 131 -14.86 8.15 -15.59
N GLU A 132 -14.12 7.69 -16.61
CA GLU A 132 -12.80 7.09 -16.43
C GLU A 132 -11.81 8.05 -15.76
N ARG A 133 -11.79 9.32 -16.20
CA ARG A 133 -10.96 10.36 -15.59
C ARG A 133 -11.28 10.53 -14.11
N LYS A 134 -12.56 10.64 -13.76
CA LYS A 134 -13.01 10.82 -12.36
C LYS A 134 -12.64 9.66 -11.46
N GLU A 135 -12.70 8.42 -11.96
CA GLU A 135 -12.24 7.26 -11.19
C GLU A 135 -10.76 7.34 -10.86
N PHE A 136 -9.91 7.68 -11.84
CA PHE A 136 -8.47 7.81 -11.61
C PHE A 136 -8.12 9.00 -10.70
N GLU A 137 -8.79 10.14 -10.87
CA GLU A 137 -8.62 11.31 -10.00
C GLU A 137 -9.01 11.01 -8.55
N LEU A 138 -10.11 10.30 -8.34
CA LEU A 138 -10.54 9.87 -7.01
C LEU A 138 -9.49 9.00 -6.31
N VAL A 139 -8.95 8.01 -7.03
CA VAL A 139 -7.93 7.09 -6.47
C VAL A 139 -6.60 7.81 -6.27
N LEU A 140 -6.19 8.69 -7.18
CA LEU A 140 -4.97 9.49 -7.01
C LEU A 140 -5.08 10.36 -5.76
N ALA A 141 -6.19 11.06 -5.59
CA ALA A 141 -6.43 11.92 -4.43
C ALA A 141 -6.43 11.11 -3.12
N TRP A 142 -7.01 9.90 -3.11
CA TRP A 142 -6.88 8.97 -1.97
C TRP A 142 -5.42 8.60 -1.70
N SER A 143 -4.67 8.20 -2.73
CA SER A 143 -3.29 7.73 -2.57
C SER A 143 -2.36 8.84 -2.08
N GLU A 144 -2.52 10.06 -2.60
CA GLU A 144 -1.79 11.25 -2.14
C GLU A 144 -2.16 11.62 -0.71
N ARG A 145 -3.44 11.53 -0.34
CA ARG A 145 -3.87 11.77 1.04
C ARG A 145 -3.27 10.76 2.02
N VAL A 146 -3.18 9.49 1.63
CA VAL A 146 -2.50 8.47 2.43
C VAL A 146 -1.03 8.81 2.60
N ASN A 147 -0.33 9.24 1.54
CA ASN A 147 1.08 9.63 1.64
C ASN A 147 1.28 10.82 2.60
N TRP A 148 0.40 11.82 2.51
CA TRP A 148 0.37 12.93 3.47
C TRP A 148 0.15 12.44 4.90
N ALA A 149 -0.84 11.55 5.13
CA ALA A 149 -1.15 11.04 6.46
C ALA A 149 0.01 10.23 7.07
N ILE A 150 0.67 9.40 6.26
CA ILE A 150 1.87 8.67 6.70
C ILE A 150 2.95 9.64 7.16
N LYS A 151 3.22 10.69 6.37
CA LYS A 151 4.20 11.72 6.71
C LYS A 151 3.85 12.43 8.02
N GLU A 152 2.57 12.70 8.26
CA GLU A 152 2.13 13.47 9.42
C GLU A 152 1.96 12.65 10.71
N ILE A 153 1.53 11.40 10.60
CA ILE A 153 1.14 10.56 11.74
C ILE A 153 2.27 9.62 12.17
N VAL A 154 3.00 9.02 11.22
CA VAL A 154 3.96 7.95 11.50
C VAL A 154 5.33 8.55 11.80
N LYS A 155 5.51 9.01 13.05
CA LYS A 155 6.73 9.69 13.51
C LYS A 155 7.30 9.02 14.77
N GLY A 156 8.62 8.98 14.89
CA GLY A 156 9.31 8.58 16.13
C GLY A 156 9.18 7.09 16.50
N ILE A 157 8.92 6.20 15.55
CA ILE A 157 8.79 4.77 15.81
C ILE A 157 10.20 4.15 15.91
N PRO A 158 10.56 3.55 17.05
CA PRO A 158 11.85 2.90 17.20
C PRO A 158 11.92 1.63 16.34
N PRO A 159 13.13 1.14 16.01
CA PRO A 159 13.27 -0.18 15.42
C PRO A 159 12.78 -1.25 16.41
N PHE A 160 12.46 -2.44 15.90
CA PHE A 160 12.17 -3.59 16.74
C PHE A 160 13.36 -3.90 17.67
N PRO A 161 13.10 -4.53 18.84
CA PRO A 161 14.16 -5.00 19.71
C PRO A 161 15.18 -5.85 18.95
N TYR A 162 16.46 -5.68 19.28
CA TYR A 162 17.59 -6.40 18.70
C TYR A 162 17.93 -6.13 17.24
N VAL A 163 17.24 -5.23 16.55
CA VAL A 163 17.55 -4.92 15.14
C VAL A 163 18.97 -4.33 15.01
N ARG A 164 19.35 -3.40 15.89
CA ARG A 164 20.70 -2.80 15.86
C ARG A 164 21.77 -3.87 16.04
N GLU A 165 21.64 -4.68 17.07
CA GLU A 165 22.58 -5.73 17.45
C GLU A 165 22.66 -6.81 16.35
N THR A 166 21.55 -7.09 15.68
CA THR A 166 21.50 -8.02 14.54
C THR A 166 22.23 -7.43 13.34
N LEU A 167 22.00 -6.16 13.01
CA LEU A 167 22.68 -5.48 11.89
C LEU A 167 24.19 -5.40 12.10
N GLU A 168 24.65 -5.11 13.33
CA GLU A 168 26.07 -5.08 13.67
C GLU A 168 26.73 -6.45 13.44
N LYS A 169 26.09 -7.53 13.89
CA LYS A 169 26.58 -8.90 13.64
C LYS A 169 26.56 -9.28 12.16
N LEU A 170 25.49 -8.90 11.46
CA LEU A 170 25.29 -9.21 10.05
C LEU A 170 26.33 -8.50 9.18
N SER A 171 26.65 -7.25 9.50
CA SER A 171 27.62 -6.44 8.75
C SER A 171 29.06 -6.98 8.77
N ALA A 172 29.36 -7.93 9.67
CA ALA A 172 30.66 -8.59 9.74
C ALA A 172 30.80 -9.76 8.75
N VAL A 173 29.69 -10.22 8.16
CA VAL A 173 29.64 -11.42 7.30
C VAL A 173 28.89 -11.20 5.99
N ALA A 174 28.22 -10.05 5.83
CA ALA A 174 27.45 -9.70 4.64
C ALA A 174 27.51 -8.21 4.36
N ASP A 175 27.41 -7.85 3.07
CA ASP A 175 27.01 -6.51 2.68
C ASP A 175 25.52 -6.32 3.00
N VAL A 176 25.17 -5.24 3.69
CA VAL A 176 23.80 -4.98 4.16
C VAL A 176 23.27 -3.71 3.51
N VAL A 177 22.08 -3.79 2.92
CA VAL A 177 21.40 -2.70 2.19
C VAL A 177 20.00 -2.47 2.74
#